data_AF-A0A1I2L428-F1
#
_entry.id   AF-A0A1I2L428-F1
#
_cell.length_a   1.000
_cell.length_b   1.000
_cell.length_c   1.000
_cell.angle_alpha   90.00
_cell.angle_beta   90.00
_cell.angle_gamma   90.00
#
_symmetry.space_group_name_H-M   'P 1'
#
loop_
_entity.id
_entity.type
_entity.pdbx_description
1 polymer ?
#
loop_
_entity_poly.entity_id
_entity_poly.type
_entity_poly.pdbx_seq_one_letter_code
_entity_poly.pdbx_strand_id
1 'polypeptide(L)'
;MDYPGDRHAEAIKRAVRSFARRGRALLDGLDAGNAEVERMLHRLKSLEKRSLQIGDHPIPLYDLMKKAWNSHHRLQRILGDIPASPAAGILGTEELPGEFSGAEPKDSRAEERLLFNPVPIGRHTLPPLPYPYDALEPHIDEKTMRLHHDKHHKSYVDGLNRAERMMYQARRTGNFELIKHWEREAAFNGAGHYLHTLFWETMSPDGGGEPSGDLRKQIIRDFGSFHAFKQHFSKAAEAVEGSGWALLVWSPRSQRLQILQAEKHQNLSQWDVVPLLPLDVWEHAYYLKYQNNRKAYIDAWWNVVNWPAVNRRYLKARRLRWKPF
;
A
#
# COMPACT_ATOMS: atom_id res chain seq x y z
N MET A 1 -18.47 -40.29 11.14
CA MET A 1 -17.39 -39.36 11.54
C MET A 1 -17.87 -37.96 11.18
N ASP A 2 -18.35 -37.19 12.16
CA ASP A 2 -18.71 -35.79 11.96
C ASP A 2 -17.44 -34.98 11.74
N TYR A 3 -17.30 -34.42 10.54
CA TYR A 3 -16.25 -33.46 10.24
C TYR A 3 -16.60 -32.15 10.98
N PRO A 4 -15.63 -31.39 11.53
CA PRO A 4 -15.88 -30.06 12.11
C PRO A 4 -16.35 -29.00 11.06
N GLY A 5 -16.75 -29.42 9.86
CA GLY A 5 -17.00 -28.62 8.67
C GLY A 5 -18.30 -27.83 8.67
N ASP A 6 -19.33 -28.26 9.40
CA ASP A 6 -20.67 -27.66 9.31
C ASP A 6 -20.71 -26.21 9.79
N ARG A 7 -19.98 -25.88 10.86
CA ARG A 7 -19.92 -24.50 11.39
C ARG A 7 -19.19 -23.56 10.44
N HIS A 8 -18.17 -24.04 9.73
CA HIS A 8 -17.40 -23.23 8.80
C HIS A 8 -18.17 -23.03 7.49
N ALA A 9 -18.80 -24.09 6.97
CA ALA A 9 -19.64 -24.00 5.78
C ALA A 9 -20.82 -23.06 5.98
N GLU A 10 -21.52 -23.14 7.11
CA GLU A 10 -22.60 -22.21 7.43
C GLU A 10 -22.11 -20.76 7.61
N ALA A 11 -20.94 -20.54 8.21
CA ALA A 11 -20.35 -19.20 8.30
C ALA A 11 -20.09 -18.59 6.91
N ILE A 12 -19.54 -19.38 5.98
CA ILE A 12 -19.31 -18.95 4.59
C ILE A 12 -20.64 -18.62 3.90
N LYS A 13 -21.63 -19.51 3.98
CA LYS A 13 -22.96 -19.30 3.40
C LYS A 13 -23.62 -18.03 3.94
N ARG A 14 -23.56 -17.80 5.26
CA ARG A 14 -24.10 -16.59 5.91
C ARG A 14 -23.37 -15.31 5.46
N ALA A 15 -22.04 -15.33 5.40
CA ALA A 15 -21.26 -14.18 4.97
C ALA A 15 -21.59 -13.77 3.52
N VAL A 16 -21.65 -14.73 2.60
CA VAL A 16 -22.00 -14.48 1.19
C VAL A 16 -23.43 -13.95 1.05
N ARG A 17 -24.39 -14.51 1.81
CA ARG A 17 -25.78 -14.06 1.82
C ARG A 17 -25.92 -12.62 2.32
N SER A 18 -25.23 -12.31 3.42
CA SER A 18 -25.22 -10.98 4.02
C SER A 18 -24.60 -9.95 3.07
N PHE A 19 -23.46 -10.29 2.45
CA PHE A 19 -22.86 -9.47 1.39
C PHE A 19 -23.83 -9.22 0.23
N ALA A 20 -24.47 -10.27 -0.29
CA ALA A 20 -25.38 -10.16 -1.42
C ALA A 20 -26.59 -9.24 -1.12
N ARG A 21 -27.19 -9.37 0.08
CA ARG A 21 -28.30 -8.51 0.51
C ARG A 21 -27.90 -7.05 0.64
N ARG A 22 -26.80 -6.77 1.35
CA ARG A 22 -26.29 -5.40 1.53
C ARG A 22 -25.89 -4.77 0.21
N GLY A 23 -25.24 -5.53 -0.67
CA GLY A 23 -24.87 -5.05 -2.00
C GLY A 23 -26.07 -4.66 -2.86
N ARG A 24 -27.19 -5.38 -2.75
CA ARG A 24 -28.42 -5.00 -3.47
C ARG A 24 -29.09 -3.78 -2.87
N ALA A 25 -29.13 -3.68 -1.53
CA ALA A 25 -29.66 -2.49 -0.87
C ALA A 25 -28.88 -1.22 -1.24
N LEU A 26 -27.56 -1.33 -1.44
CA LEU A 26 -26.74 -0.23 -1.92
C LEU A 26 -27.05 0.17 -3.37
N LEU A 27 -27.48 -0.78 -4.19
CA LEU A 27 -27.86 -0.55 -5.60
C LEU A 27 -29.33 -0.20 -5.78
N ASP A 28 -30.13 -0.30 -4.72
CA ASP A 28 -31.56 -0.03 -4.78
C ASP A 28 -31.79 1.48 -4.93
N GLY A 29 -32.56 1.88 -5.93
CA GLY A 29 -32.77 3.29 -6.28
C GLY A 29 -31.62 3.97 -7.03
N LEU A 30 -30.51 3.28 -7.31
CA LEU A 30 -29.45 3.79 -8.19
C LEU A 30 -29.80 3.53 -9.66
N ASP A 31 -30.16 4.60 -10.37
CA ASP A 31 -30.17 4.73 -11.83
C ASP A 31 -30.83 3.56 -12.59
N ALA A 32 -32.17 3.48 -12.53
CA ALA A 32 -32.97 2.51 -13.28
C ALA A 32 -32.73 2.67 -14.80
N GLY A 33 -32.14 1.65 -15.43
CA GLY A 33 -31.72 1.67 -16.84
C GLY A 33 -30.22 1.55 -17.04
N ASN A 34 -29.40 1.63 -15.98
CA ASN A 34 -27.97 1.36 -16.08
C ASN A 34 -27.70 -0.16 -16.18
N ALA A 35 -27.36 -0.62 -17.39
CA ALA A 35 -27.11 -2.02 -17.68
C ALA A 35 -26.02 -2.66 -16.79
N GLU A 36 -25.08 -1.87 -16.26
CA GLU A 36 -24.06 -2.38 -15.34
C GLU A 36 -24.60 -2.62 -13.92
N VAL A 37 -25.43 -1.70 -13.42
CA VAL A 37 -26.14 -1.84 -12.14
C VAL A 37 -27.08 -3.05 -12.18
N GLU A 38 -27.84 -3.22 -13.26
CA GLU A 38 -28.76 -4.35 -13.44
C GLU A 38 -28.04 -5.70 -13.46
N ARG A 39 -26.93 -5.80 -14.21
CA ARG A 39 -26.08 -7.02 -14.22
C ARG A 39 -25.55 -7.32 -12.82
N MET A 40 -25.18 -6.30 -12.06
CA MET A 40 -24.70 -6.47 -10.69
C MET A 40 -25.81 -6.93 -9.75
N LEU A 41 -27.01 -6.34 -9.83
CA LEU A 41 -28.20 -6.77 -9.08
C LEU A 41 -28.53 -8.25 -9.36
N HIS A 42 -28.54 -8.66 -10.63
CA HIS A 42 -28.75 -10.05 -11.01
C HIS A 42 -27.69 -10.98 -10.40
N ARG A 43 -26.41 -10.58 -10.47
CA ARG A 43 -25.29 -11.35 -9.91
C ARG A 43 -25.40 -11.50 -8.39
N LEU A 44 -25.81 -10.45 -7.67
CA LEU A 44 -26.03 -10.51 -6.23
C LEU A 44 -27.24 -11.38 -5.86
N LYS A 45 -28.35 -11.32 -6.62
CA LYS A 45 -29.49 -12.26 -6.46
C LYS A 45 -29.03 -13.71 -6.64
N SER A 46 -28.22 -13.99 -7.66
CA SER A 46 -27.66 -15.32 -7.92
C SER A 46 -26.77 -15.81 -6.77
N LEU A 47 -25.89 -14.96 -6.24
CA LEU A 47 -25.03 -15.29 -5.11
C LEU A 47 -25.82 -15.62 -3.84
N GLU A 48 -26.85 -14.83 -3.53
CA GLU A 48 -27.71 -15.11 -2.38
C GLU A 48 -28.41 -16.46 -2.54
N LYS A 49 -29.05 -16.70 -3.69
CA LYS A 49 -29.72 -17.97 -3.98
C LYS A 49 -28.76 -19.15 -3.86
N ARG A 50 -27.56 -19.04 -4.42
CA ARG A 50 -26.55 -20.10 -4.36
C ARG A 50 -26.07 -20.34 -2.94
N SER A 51 -25.95 -19.30 -2.10
CA SER A 51 -25.58 -19.46 -0.69
C SER A 51 -26.63 -20.22 0.15
N LEU A 52 -27.87 -20.30 -0.32
CA LEU A 52 -28.96 -21.06 0.32
C LEU A 52 -29.03 -22.51 -0.15
N GLN A 53 -28.52 -22.80 -1.35
CA GLN A 53 -28.67 -24.09 -2.02
C GLN A 53 -27.38 -24.94 -2.06
N ILE A 54 -26.23 -24.31 -1.80
CA ILE A 54 -24.93 -25.00 -1.86
C ILE A 54 -24.76 -25.95 -0.66
N GLY A 55 -24.27 -27.16 -0.93
CA GLY A 55 -23.87 -28.11 0.12
C GLY A 55 -22.56 -27.70 0.82
N ASP A 56 -22.16 -28.48 1.82
CA ASP A 56 -21.03 -28.16 2.70
C ASP A 56 -19.66 -28.59 2.17
N HIS A 57 -19.60 -29.05 0.92
CA HIS A 57 -18.35 -29.50 0.31
C HIS A 57 -17.37 -28.31 0.11
N PRO A 58 -16.09 -28.44 0.50
CA PRO A 58 -15.12 -27.33 0.48
C PRO A 58 -14.91 -26.67 -0.90
N ILE A 59 -14.84 -27.47 -1.96
CA ILE A 59 -14.57 -26.97 -3.32
C ILE A 59 -15.68 -26.01 -3.82
N PRO A 60 -16.98 -26.39 -3.78
CA PRO A 60 -18.08 -25.48 -4.09
C PRO A 60 -18.12 -24.23 -3.19
N LEU A 61 -17.83 -24.36 -1.89
CA LEU A 61 -17.80 -23.22 -0.96
C LEU A 61 -16.70 -22.22 -1.31
N TYR A 62 -15.51 -22.72 -1.69
CA TYR A 62 -14.42 -21.89 -2.17
C TYR A 62 -14.78 -21.12 -3.45
N ASP A 63 -15.41 -21.79 -4.43
CA ASP A 63 -15.91 -21.13 -5.65
C ASP A 63 -16.97 -20.06 -5.32
N LEU A 64 -17.85 -20.32 -4.36
CA LEU A 64 -18.83 -19.34 -3.89
C LEU A 64 -18.15 -18.10 -3.27
N MET A 65 -17.14 -18.30 -2.41
CA MET A 65 -16.36 -17.21 -1.83
C MET A 65 -15.62 -16.40 -2.89
N LYS A 66 -14.95 -17.07 -3.84
CA LYS A 66 -14.24 -16.41 -4.95
C LYS A 66 -15.19 -15.56 -5.80
N LYS A 67 -16.40 -16.07 -6.08
CA LYS A 67 -17.44 -15.31 -6.80
C LYS A 67 -17.93 -14.11 -6.00
N ALA A 68 -18.12 -14.25 -4.69
CA ALA A 68 -18.50 -13.16 -3.81
C ALA A 68 -17.41 -12.07 -3.74
N TRP A 69 -16.14 -12.46 -3.63
CA TRP A 69 -14.99 -11.56 -3.66
C TRP A 69 -14.90 -10.77 -4.97
N ASN A 70 -15.01 -11.45 -6.11
CA ASN A 70 -15.00 -10.77 -7.42
C ASN A 70 -16.21 -9.84 -7.60
N SER A 71 -17.38 -10.23 -7.09
CA SER A 71 -18.58 -9.39 -7.06
C SER A 71 -18.38 -8.16 -6.17
N HIS A 72 -17.67 -8.28 -5.05
CA HIS A 72 -17.38 -7.16 -4.15
C HIS A 72 -16.55 -6.08 -4.85
N HIS A 73 -15.45 -6.45 -5.52
CA HIS A 73 -14.65 -5.50 -6.28
C HIS A 73 -15.42 -4.83 -7.41
N ARG A 74 -16.26 -5.59 -8.13
CA ARG A 74 -17.10 -5.04 -9.18
C ARG A 74 -18.13 -4.05 -8.63
N LEU A 75 -18.78 -4.38 -7.52
CA LEU A 75 -19.71 -3.48 -6.82
C LEU A 75 -19.01 -2.19 -6.38
N GLN A 76 -17.79 -2.30 -5.85
CA GLN A 76 -17.01 -1.13 -5.44
C GLN A 76 -16.63 -0.22 -6.62
N ARG A 77 -16.38 -0.77 -7.81
CA ARG A 77 -16.15 0.02 -9.01
C ARG A 77 -17.43 0.76 -9.43
N ILE A 78 -18.55 0.04 -9.52
CA ILE A 78 -19.86 0.63 -9.87
C ILE A 78 -20.21 1.78 -8.92
N LEU A 79 -20.06 1.59 -7.61
CA LEU A 79 -20.34 2.63 -6.62
C LEU A 79 -19.35 3.80 -6.66
N GLY A 80 -18.14 3.60 -7.21
CA GLY A 80 -17.14 4.65 -7.39
C GLY A 80 -17.34 5.49 -8.66
N ASP A 81 -18.02 4.92 -9.66
CA ASP A 81 -18.29 5.57 -10.96
C ASP A 81 -19.58 6.41 -10.94
N ILE A 82 -20.32 6.43 -9.83
CA ILE A 82 -21.54 7.23 -9.67
C ILE A 82 -21.14 8.67 -9.29
N PRO A 83 -21.50 9.68 -10.11
CA PRO A 83 -21.29 11.08 -9.73
C PRO A 83 -22.06 11.38 -8.44
N ALA A 84 -21.41 12.07 -7.50
CA ALA A 84 -22.08 12.52 -6.29
C ALA A 84 -23.31 13.38 -6.68
N SER A 85 -24.51 12.90 -6.34
CA SER A 85 -25.75 13.64 -6.56
C SER A 85 -25.72 14.99 -5.80
N PRO A 86 -26.38 16.06 -6.30
CA PRO A 86 -26.29 17.43 -5.75
C PRO A 86 -26.94 17.62 -4.36
N ALA A 87 -27.45 16.57 -3.73
CA ALA A 87 -28.22 16.66 -2.48
C ALA A 87 -27.37 16.79 -1.20
N ALA A 88 -26.13 17.30 -1.30
CA ALA A 88 -25.27 17.61 -0.15
C ALA A 88 -25.23 19.12 0.19
N GLY A 89 -26.08 19.93 -0.45
CA GLY A 89 -26.35 21.30 -0.03
C GLY A 89 -27.55 21.33 0.90
N ILE A 90 -27.33 21.06 2.19
CA ILE A 90 -28.10 21.50 3.39
C ILE A 90 -27.38 20.80 4.55
N LEU A 91 -26.43 21.48 5.16
CA LEU A 91 -26.06 21.40 6.58
C LEU A 91 -25.05 22.54 6.80
N GLY A 92 -25.45 23.44 7.69
CA GLY A 92 -24.91 24.79 7.80
C GLY A 92 -23.44 24.85 8.22
N THR A 93 -22.82 25.92 7.74
CA THR A 93 -21.62 26.52 8.31
C THR A 93 -21.94 27.04 9.71
N GLU A 94 -21.55 26.32 10.75
CA GLU A 94 -21.37 26.93 12.08
C GLU A 94 -19.94 27.47 12.17
N GLU A 95 -19.84 28.80 12.23
CA GLU A 95 -18.64 29.56 12.52
C GLU A 95 -18.14 29.23 13.94
N LEU A 96 -16.85 28.95 14.08
CA LEU A 96 -16.17 28.88 15.38
C LEU A 96 -15.76 30.31 15.79
N PRO A 97 -16.06 30.77 17.02
CA PRO A 97 -15.72 32.12 17.43
C PRO A 97 -14.32 32.24 18.01
N GLY A 98 -13.62 33.32 17.65
CA GLY A 98 -12.68 34.03 18.53
C GLY A 98 -11.21 34.00 18.12
N GLU A 99 -10.78 35.01 17.36
CA GLU A 99 -9.37 35.44 17.28
C GLU A 99 -8.90 35.96 18.65
N PHE A 100 -7.83 35.38 19.18
CA PHE A 100 -7.03 36.04 20.22
C PHE A 100 -5.81 36.69 19.57
N SER A 101 -5.81 38.02 19.57
CA SER A 101 -4.64 38.83 19.22
C SER A 101 -3.68 38.88 20.40
N GLY A 102 -2.51 38.30 20.23
CA GLY A 102 -1.37 38.40 21.13
C GLY A 102 -0.11 38.20 20.32
N ALA A 103 0.75 39.22 20.27
CA ALA A 103 2.03 39.11 19.60
C ALA A 103 2.95 38.19 20.41
N GLU A 104 3.11 36.94 19.96
CA GLU A 104 4.07 35.99 20.52
C GLU A 104 5.47 36.17 19.89
N PRO A 105 6.54 35.90 20.65
CA PRO A 105 7.91 36.09 20.18
C PRO A 105 8.23 35.11 19.05
N LYS A 106 9.11 35.52 18.11
CA LYS A 106 9.58 34.69 16.99
C LYS A 106 10.30 33.44 17.51
N ASP A 107 9.55 32.37 17.76
CA ASP A 107 10.07 31.04 18.07
C ASP A 107 10.52 30.36 16.77
N SER A 108 11.83 30.10 16.66
CA SER A 108 12.41 29.34 15.55
C SER A 108 11.89 27.90 15.45
N ARG A 109 11.13 27.41 16.45
CA ARG A 109 10.40 26.13 16.39
C ARG A 109 9.08 26.21 15.62
N ALA A 110 8.53 27.41 15.40
CA ALA A 110 7.33 27.59 14.59
C ALA A 110 7.62 27.37 13.09
N GLU A 111 8.83 27.70 12.62
CA GLU A 111 9.26 27.43 11.24
C GLU A 111 9.41 25.92 10.97
N GLU A 112 9.79 25.12 11.98
CA GLU A 112 9.89 23.66 11.83
C GLU A 112 8.51 22.97 11.87
N ARG A 113 7.51 23.58 12.53
CA ARG A 113 6.11 23.10 12.54
C ARG A 113 5.41 23.22 11.18
N LEU A 114 5.96 23.97 10.23
CA LEU A 114 5.35 24.23 8.92
C LEU A 114 5.69 23.19 7.84
N LEU A 115 6.53 22.19 8.10
CA LEU A 115 7.06 21.38 6.99
C LEU A 115 6.21 20.19 6.57
N PHE A 116 5.33 19.64 7.42
CA PHE A 116 4.44 18.54 7.02
C PHE A 116 3.12 18.58 7.81
N ASN A 117 2.06 19.02 7.16
CA ASN A 117 0.71 18.81 7.68
C ASN A 117 0.42 17.29 7.68
N PRO A 118 -0.17 16.75 8.76
CA PRO A 118 -0.60 15.35 8.75
C PRO A 118 -1.60 15.14 7.62
N VAL A 119 -1.45 14.03 6.89
CA VAL A 119 -2.40 13.65 5.84
C VAL A 119 -3.76 13.38 6.50
N PRO A 120 -4.84 14.10 6.13
CA PRO A 120 -6.15 13.83 6.70
C PRO A 120 -6.62 12.41 6.34
N ILE A 121 -7.45 11.82 7.22
CA ILE A 121 -8.02 10.47 7.04
C ILE A 121 -8.61 10.32 5.64
N GLY A 122 -8.09 9.36 4.88
CA GLY A 122 -8.58 9.05 3.54
C GLY A 122 -8.21 10.05 2.46
N ARG A 123 -7.17 10.88 2.67
CA ARG A 123 -6.70 11.93 1.76
C ARG A 123 -5.23 11.78 1.32
N HIS A 124 -4.69 10.57 1.34
CA HIS A 124 -3.42 10.25 0.69
C HIS A 124 -3.53 10.47 -0.82
N THR A 125 -2.44 10.90 -1.45
CA THR A 125 -2.36 11.17 -2.89
C THR A 125 -1.24 10.35 -3.51
N LEU A 126 -1.38 10.04 -4.80
CA LEU A 126 -0.31 9.43 -5.59
C LEU A 126 0.74 10.53 -5.85
N PRO A 127 1.98 10.41 -5.32
CA PRO A 127 3.03 11.39 -5.62
C PRO A 127 3.39 11.30 -7.10
N PRO A 128 3.68 12.43 -7.78
CA PRO A 128 4.21 12.36 -9.14
C PRO A 128 5.60 11.69 -9.13
N LEU A 129 5.97 11.06 -10.25
CA LEU A 129 7.35 10.62 -10.43
C LEU A 129 8.31 11.81 -10.48
N PRO A 130 9.52 11.70 -9.89
CA PRO A 130 10.51 12.77 -9.92
C PRO A 130 11.25 12.88 -11.28
N TYR A 131 10.91 12.03 -12.25
CA TYR A 131 11.48 11.97 -13.59
C TYR A 131 10.43 11.42 -14.60
N PRO A 132 10.61 11.63 -15.92
CA PRO A 132 9.77 11.04 -16.97
C PRO A 132 9.71 9.50 -16.92
N TYR A 133 8.64 8.90 -17.46
CA TYR A 133 8.44 7.44 -17.39
C TYR A 133 9.54 6.62 -18.06
N ASP A 134 10.17 7.15 -19.11
CA ASP A 134 11.23 6.54 -19.91
C ASP A 134 12.64 6.88 -19.39
N ALA A 135 12.76 7.71 -18.35
CA ALA A 135 14.04 8.23 -17.89
C ALA A 135 14.99 7.15 -17.33
N LEU A 136 14.48 5.98 -16.97
CA LEU A 136 15.29 4.88 -16.42
C LEU A 136 15.69 3.84 -17.48
N GLU A 137 15.40 4.10 -18.75
CA GLU A 137 15.91 3.26 -19.84
C GLU A 137 17.44 3.34 -19.94
N PRO A 138 18.13 2.24 -20.32
CA PRO A 138 17.59 0.95 -20.72
C PRO A 138 17.37 -0.01 -19.55
N HIS A 139 17.45 0.43 -18.29
CA HIS A 139 17.43 -0.45 -17.11
C HIS A 139 16.03 -0.81 -16.63
N ILE A 140 15.07 0.11 -16.72
CA ILE A 140 13.65 -0.15 -16.44
C ILE A 140 12.85 0.50 -17.58
N ASP A 141 12.05 -0.27 -18.30
CA ASP A 141 11.31 0.23 -19.46
C ASP A 141 10.14 1.15 -19.07
N GLU A 142 9.83 2.09 -19.97
CA GLU A 142 8.74 3.05 -19.80
C GLU A 142 7.40 2.37 -19.48
N LYS A 143 7.11 1.25 -20.15
CA LYS A 143 5.83 0.54 -20.01
C LYS A 143 5.67 -0.03 -18.60
N THR A 144 6.72 -0.62 -18.05
CA THR A 144 6.76 -1.04 -16.64
C THR A 144 6.55 0.17 -15.73
N MET A 145 7.31 1.25 -15.89
CA MET A 145 7.20 2.45 -15.04
C MET A 145 5.78 3.03 -15.02
N ARG A 146 5.13 3.13 -16.19
CA ARG A 146 3.77 3.65 -16.32
C ARG A 146 2.74 2.78 -15.61
N LEU A 147 2.80 1.46 -15.79
CA LEU A 147 1.88 0.54 -15.12
C LEU A 147 2.11 0.49 -13.62
N HIS A 148 3.38 0.44 -13.21
CA HIS A 148 3.80 0.35 -11.81
C HIS A 148 3.37 1.60 -11.02
N HIS A 149 3.50 2.79 -11.60
CA HIS A 149 3.03 4.03 -11.00
C HIS A 149 1.51 4.23 -11.12
N ASP A 150 0.96 4.29 -12.34
CA ASP A 150 -0.41 4.75 -12.58
C ASP A 150 -1.47 3.70 -12.21
N LYS A 151 -1.08 2.41 -12.11
CA LYS A 151 -1.99 1.32 -11.74
C LYS A 151 -1.65 0.76 -10.37
N HIS A 152 -0.45 0.22 -10.18
CA HIS A 152 -0.11 -0.47 -8.94
C HIS A 152 -0.02 0.50 -7.76
N HIS A 153 0.83 1.52 -7.83
CA HIS A 153 0.96 2.51 -6.76
C HIS A 153 -0.37 3.25 -6.48
N LYS A 154 -1.08 3.66 -7.54
CA LYS A 154 -2.41 4.27 -7.42
C LYS A 154 -3.40 3.38 -6.63
N SER A 155 -3.39 2.08 -6.88
CA SER A 155 -4.31 1.16 -6.19
C SER A 155 -4.05 1.09 -4.67
N TYR A 156 -2.79 1.17 -4.25
CA TYR A 156 -2.43 1.21 -2.83
C TYR A 156 -2.87 2.52 -2.18
N VAL A 157 -2.73 3.67 -2.86
CA VAL A 157 -3.23 4.95 -2.37
C VAL A 157 -4.75 4.89 -2.16
N ASP A 158 -5.49 4.42 -3.16
CA ASP A 158 -6.96 4.33 -3.10
C ASP A 158 -7.41 3.33 -2.01
N GLY A 159 -6.69 2.22 -1.85
CA GLY A 159 -6.95 1.19 -0.85
C GLY A 159 -6.69 1.67 0.59
N LEU A 160 -5.57 2.34 0.83
CA LEU A 160 -5.25 2.94 2.13
C LEU A 160 -6.32 3.96 2.51
N ASN A 161 -6.64 4.85 1.57
CA ASN A 161 -7.66 5.88 1.77
C ASN A 161 -9.02 5.29 2.17
N ARG A 162 -9.40 4.17 1.54
CA ARG A 162 -10.63 3.45 1.88
C ARG A 162 -10.55 2.84 3.27
N ALA A 163 -9.47 2.15 3.60
CA ALA A 163 -9.30 1.51 4.90
C ALA A 163 -9.40 2.54 6.04
N GLU A 164 -8.72 3.67 5.91
CA GLU A 164 -8.76 4.75 6.92
C GLU A 164 -10.17 5.31 7.15
N ARG A 165 -10.94 5.56 6.07
CA ARG A 165 -12.33 6.03 6.19
C ARG A 165 -13.23 5.00 6.89
N MET A 166 -13.05 3.72 6.59
CA MET A 166 -13.84 2.67 7.22
C MET A 166 -13.49 2.48 8.69
N MET A 167 -12.22 2.59 9.06
CA MET A 167 -11.80 2.58 10.47
C MET A 167 -12.31 3.81 11.22
N TYR A 168 -12.31 4.99 10.57
CA TYR A 168 -12.91 6.19 11.14
C TYR A 168 -14.42 6.04 11.37
N GLN A 169 -15.15 5.49 10.40
CA GLN A 169 -16.57 5.21 10.55
C GLN A 169 -16.84 4.20 11.68
N ALA A 170 -16.04 3.14 11.78
CA ALA A 170 -16.16 2.15 12.86
C ALA A 170 -16.02 2.81 14.25
N ARG A 171 -15.06 3.73 14.42
CA ARG A 171 -14.91 4.50 15.67
C ARG A 171 -16.12 5.39 15.96
N ARG A 172 -16.72 6.01 14.95
CA ARG A 172 -17.91 6.88 15.13
C ARG A 172 -19.19 6.13 15.45
N THR A 173 -19.36 4.95 14.87
CA THR A 173 -20.60 4.16 15.03
C THR A 173 -20.53 3.11 16.13
N GLY A 174 -19.32 2.82 16.63
CA GLY A 174 -19.08 1.70 17.54
C GLY A 174 -19.16 0.32 16.89
N ASN A 175 -19.31 0.24 15.55
CA ASN A 175 -19.38 -1.03 14.83
C ASN A 175 -17.99 -1.48 14.38
N PHE A 176 -17.42 -2.45 15.09
CA PHE A 176 -16.10 -3.02 14.82
C PHE A 176 -16.13 -4.39 14.15
N GLU A 177 -17.27 -4.85 13.61
CA GLU A 177 -17.43 -6.19 13.00
C GLU A 177 -16.34 -6.49 11.95
N LEU A 178 -15.94 -5.49 11.18
CA LEU A 178 -14.93 -5.62 10.12
C LEU A 178 -13.56 -5.01 10.49
N ILE A 179 -13.30 -4.66 11.75
CA ILE A 179 -12.07 -3.94 12.10
C ILE A 179 -10.80 -4.71 11.72
N LYS A 180 -10.78 -6.03 11.96
CA LYS A 180 -9.67 -6.90 11.55
C LYS A 180 -9.39 -6.85 10.03
N HIS A 181 -10.44 -6.73 9.23
CA HIS A 181 -10.29 -6.59 7.77
C HIS A 181 -9.66 -5.24 7.41
N TRP A 182 -10.16 -4.14 7.98
CA TRP A 182 -9.69 -2.80 7.65
C TRP A 182 -8.28 -2.52 8.16
N GLU A 183 -7.90 -3.03 9.33
CA GLU A 183 -6.52 -2.94 9.84
C GLU A 183 -5.53 -3.68 8.91
N ARG A 184 -5.92 -4.85 8.40
CA ARG A 184 -5.10 -5.59 7.42
C ARG A 184 -5.00 -4.83 6.08
N GLU A 185 -6.09 -4.25 5.61
CA GLU A 185 -6.08 -3.44 4.38
C GLU A 185 -5.22 -2.17 4.56
N ALA A 186 -5.29 -1.51 5.71
CA ALA A 186 -4.44 -0.36 6.02
C ALA A 186 -2.95 -0.75 6.05
N ALA A 187 -2.60 -1.89 6.67
CA ALA A 187 -1.23 -2.37 6.68
C ALA A 187 -0.70 -2.70 5.27
N PHE A 188 -1.47 -3.46 4.47
CA PHE A 188 -1.06 -3.86 3.11
C PHE A 188 -0.96 -2.64 2.18
N ASN A 189 -2.00 -1.83 2.09
CA ASN A 189 -2.04 -0.69 1.18
C ASN A 189 -1.15 0.46 1.68
N GLY A 190 -1.03 0.66 2.99
CA GLY A 190 -0.15 1.68 3.56
C GLY A 190 1.32 1.37 3.34
N ALA A 191 1.74 0.13 3.63
CA ALA A 191 3.12 -0.29 3.31
C ALA A 191 3.38 -0.24 1.80
N GLY A 192 2.40 -0.64 0.97
CA GLY A 192 2.50 -0.53 -0.49
C GLY A 192 2.71 0.90 -0.95
N HIS A 193 1.89 1.85 -0.49
CA HIS A 193 2.00 3.27 -0.82
C HIS A 193 3.36 3.85 -0.40
N TYR A 194 3.78 3.62 0.85
CA TYR A 194 5.00 4.21 1.37
C TYR A 194 6.25 3.62 0.75
N LEU A 195 6.32 2.30 0.54
CA LEU A 195 7.47 1.67 -0.12
C LEU A 195 7.61 2.12 -1.57
N HIS A 196 6.52 2.23 -2.34
CA HIS A 196 6.58 2.75 -3.71
C HIS A 196 6.96 4.23 -3.75
N THR A 197 6.44 5.05 -2.84
CA THR A 197 6.84 6.46 -2.73
C THR A 197 8.36 6.59 -2.57
N LEU A 198 8.96 5.77 -1.70
CA LEU A 198 10.41 5.72 -1.55
C LEU A 198 11.13 5.13 -2.76
N PHE A 199 10.57 4.09 -3.37
CA PHE A 199 11.15 3.43 -4.55
C PHE A 199 11.41 4.42 -5.68
N TRP A 200 10.42 5.28 -6.00
CA TRP A 200 10.57 6.35 -7.00
C TRP A 200 11.65 7.36 -6.63
N GLU A 201 11.66 7.84 -5.38
CA GLU A 201 12.65 8.81 -4.90
C GLU A 201 14.08 8.26 -4.90
N THR A 202 14.24 6.95 -4.71
CA THR A 202 15.55 6.29 -4.63
C THR A 202 16.09 5.84 -5.99
N MET A 203 15.45 6.22 -7.09
CA MET A 203 15.96 6.01 -8.45
C MET A 203 16.18 7.35 -9.18
N SER A 204 17.01 7.35 -10.23
CA SER A 204 17.32 8.53 -11.04
C SER A 204 17.92 8.13 -12.40
N PRO A 205 17.67 8.90 -13.48
CA PRO A 205 18.37 8.76 -14.75
C PRO A 205 19.89 8.91 -14.62
N ASP A 206 20.35 9.78 -13.71
CA ASP A 206 21.77 10.01 -13.41
C ASP A 206 22.25 9.16 -12.21
N GLY A 207 21.55 8.05 -11.95
CA GLY A 207 21.82 7.15 -10.85
C GLY A 207 23.02 6.23 -11.07
N GLY A 208 23.13 5.23 -10.20
CA GLY A 208 24.18 4.23 -10.26
C GLY A 208 25.44 4.62 -9.50
N GLY A 209 26.54 3.91 -9.78
CA GLY A 209 27.80 4.07 -9.05
C GLY A 209 27.71 3.65 -7.58
N GLU A 210 28.44 4.34 -6.71
CA GLU A 210 28.53 4.07 -5.27
C GLU A 210 28.08 5.27 -4.44
N PRO A 211 27.56 5.07 -3.21
CA PRO A 211 27.28 6.18 -2.31
C PRO A 211 28.57 6.88 -1.91
N SER A 212 28.47 8.17 -1.57
CA SER A 212 29.57 8.97 -1.03
C SER A 212 29.23 9.49 0.37
N GLY A 213 30.18 10.19 1.00
CA GLY A 213 29.97 10.85 2.29
C GLY A 213 29.60 9.91 3.43
N ASP A 214 28.67 10.36 4.27
CA ASP A 214 28.32 9.69 5.53
C ASP A 214 27.63 8.34 5.33
N LEU A 215 26.76 8.22 4.33
CA LEU A 215 26.15 6.92 4.00
C LEU A 215 27.20 5.88 3.62
N ARG A 216 28.20 6.26 2.81
CA ARG A 216 29.30 5.34 2.43
C ARG A 216 30.08 4.86 3.65
N LYS A 217 30.45 5.80 4.54
CA LYS A 217 31.16 5.47 5.79
C LYS A 217 30.33 4.51 6.66
N GLN A 218 29.03 4.75 6.75
CA GLN A 218 28.12 3.89 7.50
C GLN A 218 28.00 2.49 6.89
N ILE A 219 27.87 2.39 5.56
CA ILE A 219 27.85 1.10 4.86
C ILE A 219 29.13 0.31 5.10
N ILE A 220 30.29 0.96 4.99
CA ILE A 220 31.59 0.32 5.27
C ILE A 220 31.66 -0.16 6.73
N ARG A 221 31.16 0.63 7.68
CA ARG A 221 31.15 0.25 9.09
C ARG A 221 30.33 -1.02 9.36
N ASP A 222 29.14 -1.11 8.76
CA ASP A 222 28.17 -2.15 9.11
C ASP A 222 28.27 -3.40 8.21
N PHE A 223 28.79 -3.27 6.98
CA PHE A 223 28.90 -4.36 6.01
C PHE A 223 30.35 -4.66 5.59
N GLY A 224 31.33 -3.92 6.11
CA GLY A 224 32.76 -4.06 5.80
C GLY A 224 33.19 -3.36 4.50
N SER A 225 32.39 -3.46 3.43
CA SER A 225 32.64 -2.74 2.17
C SER A 225 31.34 -2.49 1.39
N PHE A 226 31.39 -1.57 0.43
CA PHE A 226 30.26 -1.38 -0.49
C PHE A 226 29.99 -2.64 -1.34
N HIS A 227 31.04 -3.34 -1.76
CA HIS A 227 30.91 -4.59 -2.50
C HIS A 227 30.18 -5.66 -1.69
N ALA A 228 30.57 -5.87 -0.43
CA ALA A 228 29.91 -6.83 0.46
C ALA A 228 28.45 -6.44 0.75
N PHE A 229 28.17 -5.15 0.94
CA PHE A 229 26.81 -4.64 1.05
C PHE A 229 25.99 -4.94 -0.22
N LYS A 230 26.50 -4.58 -1.41
CA LYS A 230 25.83 -4.81 -2.69
C LYS A 230 25.54 -6.29 -2.91
N GLN A 231 26.50 -7.16 -2.60
CA GLN A 231 26.34 -8.61 -2.72
C GLN A 231 25.26 -9.13 -1.77
N HIS A 232 25.28 -8.74 -0.49
CA HIS A 232 24.26 -9.14 0.49
C HIS A 232 22.88 -8.64 0.05
N PHE A 233 22.76 -7.36 -0.33
CA PHE A 233 21.49 -6.77 -0.75
C PHE A 233 20.93 -7.45 -2.00
N SER A 234 21.75 -7.68 -3.03
CA SER A 234 21.32 -8.39 -4.23
C SER A 234 20.85 -9.81 -3.93
N LYS A 235 21.57 -10.54 -3.05
CA LYS A 235 21.21 -11.91 -2.69
C LYS A 235 19.93 -11.97 -1.88
N ALA A 236 19.71 -11.01 -0.97
CA ALA A 236 18.44 -10.86 -0.27
C ALA A 236 17.29 -10.55 -1.25
N ALA A 237 17.49 -9.68 -2.23
CA ALA A 237 16.48 -9.37 -3.25
C ALA A 237 16.14 -10.58 -4.13
N GLU A 238 17.16 -11.34 -4.56
CA GLU A 238 16.98 -12.54 -5.38
C GLU A 238 16.18 -13.61 -4.63
N ALA A 239 16.48 -13.82 -3.34
CA ALA A 239 15.91 -14.85 -2.48
C ALA A 239 14.54 -14.51 -1.86
N VAL A 240 13.90 -13.39 -2.22
CA VAL A 240 12.55 -13.10 -1.74
C VAL A 240 11.58 -14.18 -2.22
N GLU A 241 10.88 -14.82 -1.29
CA GLU A 241 9.87 -15.84 -1.60
C GLU A 241 8.55 -15.17 -2.02
N GLY A 242 8.10 -15.46 -3.24
CA GLY A 242 6.91 -14.84 -3.82
C GLY A 242 7.10 -13.35 -4.11
N SER A 243 6.16 -12.54 -3.62
CA SER A 243 6.10 -11.10 -3.83
C SER A 243 6.71 -10.35 -2.66
N GLY A 244 7.59 -9.37 -2.89
CA GLY A 244 8.22 -8.65 -1.80
C GLY A 244 9.31 -7.67 -2.19
N TRP A 245 10.17 -7.35 -1.23
CA TRP A 245 11.17 -6.28 -1.30
C TRP A 245 12.47 -6.69 -0.63
N ALA A 246 13.58 -6.17 -1.13
CA ALA A 246 14.79 -5.99 -0.32
C ALA A 246 14.84 -4.55 0.20
N LEU A 247 15.14 -4.38 1.48
CA LEU A 247 15.13 -3.08 2.16
C LEU A 247 16.47 -2.85 2.87
N LEU A 248 17.18 -1.77 2.52
CA LEU A 248 18.21 -1.21 3.39
C LEU A 248 17.48 -0.31 4.39
N VAL A 249 17.66 -0.57 5.67
CA VAL A 249 16.99 0.18 6.74
C VAL A 249 18.00 0.75 7.72
N TRP A 250 17.67 1.88 8.34
CA TRP A 250 18.30 2.31 9.59
C TRP A 250 17.55 1.68 10.76
N SER A 251 18.27 1.05 11.68
CA SER A 251 17.71 0.50 12.92
C SER A 251 18.04 1.45 14.08
N PRO A 252 17.08 2.24 14.59
CA PRO A 252 17.36 3.22 15.64
C PRO A 252 17.84 2.64 16.97
N ARG A 253 17.43 1.41 17.33
CA ARG A 253 17.88 0.72 18.56
C ARG A 253 19.31 0.21 18.45
N SER A 254 19.60 -0.47 17.34
CA SER A 254 20.92 -1.06 17.13
C SER A 254 21.93 -0.06 16.53
N GLN A 255 21.45 1.14 16.16
CA GLN A 255 22.18 2.27 15.60
C GLN A 255 23.10 1.87 14.45
N ARG A 256 22.58 1.01 13.56
CA ARG A 256 23.28 0.50 12.37
C ARG A 256 22.32 0.33 11.19
N LEU A 257 22.89 0.19 10.01
CA LEU A 257 22.21 -0.25 8.82
C LEU A 257 21.96 -1.75 8.87
N GLN A 258 20.81 -2.17 8.36
CA GLN A 258 20.42 -3.57 8.24
C GLN A 258 19.78 -3.80 6.87
N ILE A 259 19.84 -5.05 6.39
CA ILE A 259 19.11 -5.51 5.21
C ILE A 259 17.98 -6.40 5.69
N LEU A 260 16.76 -6.11 5.26
CA LEU A 260 15.57 -6.91 5.52
C LEU A 260 14.95 -7.38 4.20
N GLN A 261 14.29 -8.53 4.24
CA GLN A 261 13.37 -8.98 3.20
C GLN A 261 11.94 -8.77 3.69
N ALA A 262 11.15 -7.97 2.98
CA ALA A 262 9.74 -7.82 3.27
C ALA A 262 8.93 -8.68 2.29
N GLU A 263 8.00 -9.48 2.81
CA GLU A 263 7.00 -10.17 1.99
C GLU A 263 5.78 -9.28 1.80
N LYS A 264 5.14 -9.41 0.64
CA LYS A 264 4.08 -8.50 0.17
C LYS A 264 4.56 -7.05 0.27
N HIS A 265 4.02 -6.27 1.21
CA HIS A 265 4.57 -4.96 1.56
C HIS A 265 4.86 -4.83 3.06
N GLN A 266 4.10 -5.54 3.90
CA GLN A 266 4.06 -5.36 5.35
C GLN A 266 4.55 -6.58 6.14
N ASN A 267 4.64 -7.76 5.51
CA ASN A 267 5.07 -8.98 6.18
C ASN A 267 6.61 -9.00 6.32
N LEU A 268 7.10 -9.69 7.35
CA LEU A 268 8.54 -9.76 7.68
C LEU A 268 9.21 -8.37 7.86
N SER A 269 8.40 -7.36 8.22
CA SER A 269 8.91 -6.05 8.62
C SER A 269 9.35 -6.06 10.08
N GLN A 270 10.43 -5.36 10.38
CA GLN A 270 10.81 -5.04 11.74
C GLN A 270 10.16 -3.70 12.11
N TRP A 271 9.32 -3.68 13.14
CA TRP A 271 8.81 -2.40 13.66
C TRP A 271 9.98 -1.54 14.14
N ASP A 272 9.79 -0.22 14.08
CA ASP A 272 10.76 0.79 14.55
C ASP A 272 11.94 1.08 13.60
N VAL A 273 12.14 0.30 12.52
CA VAL A 273 13.17 0.60 11.52
C VAL A 273 12.70 1.66 10.52
N VAL A 274 13.65 2.37 9.91
CA VAL A 274 13.38 3.39 8.89
C VAL A 274 13.92 2.89 7.54
N PRO A 275 13.07 2.52 6.58
CA PRO A 275 13.53 2.15 5.24
C PRO A 275 14.27 3.29 4.55
N LEU A 276 15.38 3.00 3.89
CA LEU A 276 16.26 3.97 3.23
C LEU A 276 16.35 3.75 1.71
N LEU A 277 16.53 2.50 1.30
CA LEU A 277 16.62 2.08 -0.10
C LEU A 277 15.81 0.80 -0.27
N PRO A 278 14.55 0.91 -0.76
CA PRO A 278 13.75 -0.24 -1.14
C PRO A 278 14.04 -0.68 -2.57
N LEU A 279 14.02 -1.98 -2.81
CA LEU A 279 13.99 -2.59 -4.14
C LEU A 279 12.75 -3.47 -4.26
N ASP A 280 11.84 -3.11 -5.16
CA ASP A 280 10.64 -3.90 -5.46
C ASP A 280 11.03 -5.14 -6.28
N VAL A 281 10.76 -6.34 -5.76
CA VAL A 281 10.93 -7.60 -6.49
C VAL A 281 9.61 -8.36 -6.67
N TRP A 282 8.48 -7.65 -6.57
CA TRP A 282 7.23 -8.13 -7.15
C TRP A 282 7.40 -8.30 -8.66
N GLU A 283 6.78 -9.33 -9.23
CA GLU A 283 6.90 -9.61 -10.67
C GLU A 283 6.42 -8.42 -11.52
N HIS A 284 5.42 -7.64 -11.08
CA HIS A 284 4.98 -6.44 -11.81
C HIS A 284 6.09 -5.41 -12.04
N ALA A 285 7.16 -5.43 -11.23
CA ALA A 285 8.24 -4.45 -11.31
C ALA A 285 9.26 -4.75 -12.41
N TYR A 286 9.25 -5.96 -12.98
CA TYR A 286 10.27 -6.37 -13.94
C TYR A 286 9.82 -7.34 -15.04
N TYR A 287 8.70 -8.04 -14.87
CA TYR A 287 8.36 -9.20 -15.71
C TYR A 287 8.14 -8.82 -17.18
N LEU A 288 7.68 -7.61 -17.48
CA LEU A 288 7.49 -7.17 -18.87
C LEU A 288 8.80 -7.14 -19.65
N LYS A 289 9.92 -6.78 -19.01
CA LYS A 289 11.23 -6.65 -19.65
C LYS A 289 12.17 -7.83 -19.39
N TYR A 290 12.19 -8.32 -18.16
CA TYR A 290 13.13 -9.36 -17.70
C TYR A 290 12.49 -10.73 -17.55
N GLN A 291 11.17 -10.84 -17.70
CA GLN A 291 10.40 -12.07 -17.54
C GLN A 291 10.76 -12.78 -16.22
N ASN A 292 11.11 -14.06 -16.24
CA ASN A 292 11.49 -14.81 -15.04
C ASN A 292 12.91 -14.49 -14.54
N ASN A 293 13.71 -13.68 -15.25
CA ASN A 293 15.09 -13.37 -14.89
C ASN A 293 15.19 -12.20 -13.90
N ARG A 294 14.73 -12.43 -12.66
CA ARG A 294 14.81 -11.46 -11.56
C ARG A 294 16.24 -10.97 -11.32
N LYS A 295 17.24 -11.84 -11.47
CA LYS A 295 18.65 -11.48 -11.27
C LYS A 295 19.09 -10.38 -12.25
N ALA A 296 18.74 -10.51 -13.53
CA ALA A 296 19.08 -9.49 -14.53
C ALA A 296 18.42 -8.13 -14.23
N TYR A 297 17.19 -8.14 -13.70
CA TYR A 297 16.53 -6.93 -13.22
C TYR A 297 17.29 -6.28 -12.05
N ILE A 298 17.67 -7.07 -11.03
CA ILE A 298 18.43 -6.57 -9.87
C ILE A 298 19.77 -5.97 -10.33
N ASP A 299 20.48 -6.66 -11.23
CA ASP A 299 21.75 -6.18 -11.78
C ASP A 299 21.57 -4.87 -12.57
N ALA A 300 20.46 -4.72 -13.31
CA ALA A 300 20.12 -3.50 -14.03
C ALA A 300 19.73 -2.34 -13.10
N TRP A 301 18.90 -2.61 -12.09
CA TRP A 301 18.42 -1.62 -11.12
C TRP A 301 19.56 -0.89 -10.40
N TRP A 302 20.68 -1.58 -10.12
CA TRP A 302 21.85 -0.94 -9.52
C TRP A 302 22.41 0.24 -10.32
N ASN A 303 22.13 0.34 -11.61
CA ASN A 303 22.59 1.46 -12.47
C ASN A 303 21.70 2.71 -12.35
N VAL A 304 20.54 2.62 -11.69
CA VAL A 304 19.61 3.75 -11.54
C VAL A 304 19.45 4.18 -10.09
N VAL A 305 20.18 3.60 -9.14
CA VAL A 305 20.07 3.95 -7.71
C VAL A 305 20.51 5.40 -7.48
N ASN A 306 19.63 6.21 -6.88
CA ASN A 306 19.88 7.59 -6.53
C ASN A 306 20.53 7.70 -5.13
N TRP A 307 21.85 7.48 -5.07
CA TRP A 307 22.60 7.58 -3.81
C TRP A 307 22.45 8.92 -3.08
N PRO A 308 22.40 10.09 -3.75
CA PRO A 308 22.09 11.35 -3.09
C PRO A 308 20.76 11.34 -2.32
N ALA A 309 19.70 10.78 -2.89
CA ALA A 309 18.40 10.65 -2.22
C ALA A 309 18.47 9.72 -1.00
N VAL A 310 19.10 8.54 -1.16
CA VAL A 310 19.31 7.59 -0.05
C VAL A 310 20.11 8.23 1.08
N ASN A 311 21.18 8.98 0.74
CA ASN A 311 22.00 9.67 1.74
C ASN A 311 21.22 10.77 2.46
N ARG A 312 20.42 11.60 1.77
CA ARG A 312 19.56 12.60 2.41
C ARG A 312 18.60 11.95 3.39
N ARG A 313 18.00 10.82 3.02
CA ARG A 313 17.10 10.06 3.89
C ARG A 313 17.82 9.46 5.09
N TYR A 314 19.00 8.86 4.88
CA TYR A 314 19.86 8.35 5.94
C TYR A 314 20.26 9.42 6.95
N LEU A 315 20.67 10.61 6.50
CA LEU A 315 21.06 11.72 7.38
C LEU A 315 19.93 12.20 8.29
N LYS A 316 18.68 12.13 7.82
CA LYS A 316 17.49 12.36 8.66
C LYS A 316 17.26 11.19 9.61
N ALA A 317 17.23 9.95 9.08
CA ALA A 317 16.93 8.74 9.83
C ALA A 317 17.91 8.51 10.99
N ARG A 318 19.22 8.72 10.80
CA ARG A 318 20.24 8.49 11.83
C ARG A 318 20.13 9.40 13.06
N ARG A 319 19.33 10.48 12.98
CA ARG A 319 19.01 11.32 14.13
C ARG A 319 18.04 10.62 15.08
N LEU A 320 17.18 9.74 14.55
CA LEU A 320 16.31 8.87 15.34
C LEU A 320 17.14 7.74 15.95
N ARG A 321 17.32 7.80 17.27
CA ARG A 321 18.06 6.80 18.06
C ARG A 321 17.28 6.48 19.31
N TRP A 322 17.13 5.20 19.57
CA TRP A 322 16.53 4.71 20.79
C TRP A 322 17.60 4.11 21.69
N LYS A 323 17.23 3.97 22.96
CA LYS A 323 17.98 3.13 23.89
C LYS A 323 18.00 1.69 23.34
N PRO A 324 19.16 1.02 23.25
CA PRO A 324 19.25 -0.29 22.59
C PRO A 324 18.50 -1.44 23.29
N PHE A 325 18.09 -1.26 24.54
CA PHE A 325 17.52 -2.29 25.40
C PHE A 325 16.15 -1.92 25.93
#